data_AF-G5R8L5-F1
#
_entry.id   AF-G5R8L5-F1
#
_cell.length_a   1.000
_cell.length_b   1.000
_cell.length_c   1.000
_cell.angle_alpha   90.00
_cell.angle_beta   90.00
_cell.angle_gamma   90.00
#
_symmetry.space_group_name_H-M   'P 1'
#
loop_
_entity.id
_entity.type
_entity.pdbx_description
1 polymer ?
#
loop_
_entity_poly.entity_id
_entity_poly.type
_entity_poly.pdbx_seq_one_letter_code
_entity_poly.pdbx_strand_id
1 'polypeptide(L)'
;MTFLPADAAEPPRASLQWRNEVIRTAREIWGLNAPVADFAGQLHQESGWAPDALSPAGAQGMAQFMPATAKWVSQLYPALRENKPFNPAWAIRALVQYDRQLWKSVSAKNSCQRMAFTLSAYNGGQGWVNRDKKLAAAKGLDASIWFEHVERVNAGRSAANWRENRHYPKAILYQHAPRYLQWGQASCIH
;
A
#
# COMPACT_ATOMS: atom_id res chain seq x y z
N MET A 1 -0.70 -20.95 -20.52
CA MET A 1 -1.96 -20.49 -19.91
C MET A 1 -1.93 -20.93 -18.46
N THR A 2 -1.49 -20.04 -17.57
CA THR A 2 -1.44 -20.34 -16.13
C THR A 2 -2.77 -19.87 -15.55
N PHE A 3 -3.57 -20.82 -15.07
CA PHE A 3 -4.85 -20.53 -14.45
C PHE A 3 -4.62 -19.70 -13.18
N LEU A 4 -5.30 -18.56 -13.08
CA LEU A 4 -5.51 -17.86 -11.81
C LEU A 4 -6.07 -18.89 -10.80
N PRO A 5 -5.68 -18.87 -9.52
CA PRO A 5 -6.31 -19.74 -8.54
C PRO A 5 -7.82 -19.49 -8.60
N ALA A 6 -8.57 -20.55 -8.90
CA ALA A 6 -10.02 -20.53 -9.16
C ALA A 6 -10.87 -20.15 -7.92
N ASP A 7 -10.25 -19.59 -6.88
CA ASP A 7 -10.83 -19.39 -5.55
C ASP A 7 -10.35 -18.08 -4.89
N ALA A 8 -9.84 -17.11 -5.66
CA ALA A 8 -9.68 -15.76 -5.14
C ALA A 8 -11.07 -15.18 -4.86
N ALA A 9 -11.45 -15.12 -3.59
CA ALA A 9 -12.76 -14.62 -3.18
C ALA A 9 -13.03 -13.23 -3.78
N GLU A 10 -14.25 -13.04 -4.29
CA GLU A 10 -14.63 -11.82 -5.02
C GLU A 10 -14.38 -10.52 -4.21
N PRO A 11 -14.14 -9.38 -4.90
CA PRO A 11 -14.18 -8.08 -4.28
C PRO A 11 -15.48 -7.85 -3.49
N PRO A 12 -15.43 -7.20 -2.32
CA PRO A 12 -16.63 -6.85 -1.58
C PRO A 12 -17.50 -5.92 -2.43
N ARG A 13 -18.83 -6.10 -2.39
CA ARG A 13 -19.76 -5.31 -3.22
C ARG A 13 -19.56 -3.80 -3.08
N ALA A 14 -19.20 -3.33 -1.87
CA ALA A 14 -18.92 -1.93 -1.57
C ALA A 14 -17.78 -1.33 -2.42
N SER A 15 -16.84 -2.15 -2.91
CA SER A 15 -15.72 -1.69 -3.72
C SER A 15 -16.07 -1.48 -5.19
N LEU A 16 -17.11 -2.15 -5.71
CA LEU A 16 -17.39 -2.21 -7.16
C LEU A 16 -17.62 -0.82 -7.78
N GLN A 17 -18.29 0.08 -7.06
CA GLN A 17 -18.54 1.46 -7.50
C GLN A 17 -17.25 2.27 -7.69
N TRP A 18 -16.15 1.89 -7.03
CA TRP A 18 -14.86 2.59 -7.06
C TRP A 18 -13.88 2.01 -8.07
N ARG A 19 -14.20 0.88 -8.72
CA ARG A 19 -13.32 0.18 -9.66
C ARG A 19 -12.71 1.10 -10.71
N ASN A 20 -13.56 1.86 -11.41
CA ASN A 20 -13.11 2.72 -12.50
C ASN A 20 -12.22 3.87 -11.99
N GLU A 21 -12.54 4.41 -10.81
CA GLU A 21 -11.77 5.48 -10.21
C GLU A 21 -10.36 5.01 -9.83
N VAL A 22 -10.24 3.82 -9.23
CA VAL A 22 -8.95 3.22 -8.88
C VAL A 22 -8.13 2.93 -10.13
N ILE A 23 -8.72 2.30 -11.15
CA ILE A 23 -8.03 1.98 -12.42
C ILE A 23 -7.52 3.26 -13.10
N ARG A 24 -8.40 4.25 -13.25
CA ARG A 24 -8.08 5.52 -13.92
C ARG A 24 -6.95 6.25 -13.19
N THR A 25 -7.09 6.40 -11.88
CA THR A 25 -6.13 7.12 -11.04
C THR A 25 -4.78 6.40 -10.99
N ALA A 26 -4.77 5.07 -10.84
CA ALA A 26 -3.56 4.26 -10.88
C ALA A 26 -2.81 4.47 -12.20
N ARG A 27 -3.50 4.38 -13.34
CA ARG A 27 -2.88 4.54 -14.66
C ARG A 27 -2.41 5.97 -14.93
N GLU A 28 -3.15 6.96 -14.46
CA GLU A 28 -2.76 8.37 -14.57
C GLU A 28 -1.44 8.65 -13.84
N ILE A 29 -1.24 8.10 -12.65
CA ILE A 29 -0.09 8.40 -11.78
C ILE A 29 1.10 7.46 -12.01
N TRP A 30 0.84 6.19 -12.30
CA TRP A 30 1.86 5.13 -12.41
C TRP A 30 2.10 4.63 -13.84
N GLY A 31 1.23 4.96 -14.78
CA GLY A 31 1.27 4.48 -16.17
C GLY A 31 0.44 3.21 -16.40
N LEU A 32 0.41 2.73 -17.65
CA LEU A 32 -0.47 1.62 -18.06
C LEU A 32 -0.24 0.30 -17.29
N ASN A 33 0.99 0.09 -16.81
CA ASN A 33 1.39 -1.10 -16.04
C ASN A 33 1.25 -0.89 -14.51
N ALA A 34 0.41 0.05 -14.08
CA ALA A 34 0.15 0.27 -12.66
C ALA A 34 -0.37 -1.01 -11.97
N PRO A 35 0.09 -1.32 -10.74
CA PRO A 35 -0.36 -2.49 -10.00
C PRO A 35 -1.73 -2.22 -9.34
N VAL A 36 -2.78 -2.09 -10.16
CA VAL A 36 -4.14 -1.73 -9.72
C VAL A 36 -4.64 -2.66 -8.61
N ALA A 37 -4.36 -3.96 -8.70
CA ALA A 37 -4.81 -4.93 -7.72
C ALA A 37 -4.20 -4.67 -6.33
N ASP A 38 -2.96 -4.17 -6.26
CA ASP A 38 -2.30 -3.84 -5.00
C ASP A 38 -2.98 -2.63 -4.33
N PHE A 39 -3.28 -1.57 -5.07
CA PHE A 39 -3.98 -0.39 -4.52
C PHE A 39 -5.39 -0.73 -4.04
N ALA A 40 -6.11 -1.56 -4.79
CA ALA A 40 -7.44 -2.04 -4.38
C ALA A 40 -7.33 -2.94 -3.13
N GLY A 41 -6.30 -3.78 -3.07
CA GLY A 41 -6.01 -4.59 -1.88
C GLY A 41 -5.66 -3.74 -0.65
N GLN A 42 -4.99 -2.62 -0.84
CA GLN A 42 -4.67 -1.67 0.23
C GLN A 42 -5.91 -0.93 0.73
N LEU A 43 -6.76 -0.40 -0.16
CA LEU A 43 -8.05 0.20 0.22
C LEU A 43 -8.95 -0.79 0.98
N HIS A 44 -8.88 -2.07 0.61
CA HIS A 44 -9.53 -3.14 1.38
C HIS A 44 -8.92 -3.26 2.77
N GLN A 45 -7.59 -3.35 2.88
CA GLN A 45 -6.90 -3.51 4.16
C GLN A 45 -7.13 -2.32 5.11
N GLU A 46 -7.21 -1.10 4.58
CA GLU A 46 -7.32 0.11 5.40
C GLU A 46 -8.69 0.23 6.07
N SER A 47 -9.78 0.09 5.33
CA SER A 47 -11.12 0.29 5.91
C SER A 47 -12.21 -0.65 5.39
N GLY A 48 -11.84 -1.66 4.60
CA GLY A 48 -12.82 -2.48 3.89
C GLY A 48 -13.68 -1.66 2.93
N TRP A 49 -13.13 -0.59 2.36
CA TRP A 49 -13.81 0.37 1.49
C TRP A 49 -14.82 1.30 2.18
N ALA A 50 -14.77 1.47 3.50
CA ALA A 50 -15.62 2.40 4.25
C ALA A 50 -15.11 3.86 4.15
N PRO A 51 -15.86 4.80 3.53
CA PRO A 51 -15.46 6.20 3.36
C PRO A 51 -15.42 7.03 4.64
N ASP A 52 -16.22 6.65 5.62
CA ASP A 52 -16.46 7.34 6.89
C ASP A 52 -15.65 6.74 8.06
N ALA A 53 -14.79 5.75 7.78
CA ALA A 53 -13.98 5.09 8.79
C ALA A 53 -13.08 6.09 9.54
N LEU A 54 -13.12 6.01 10.86
CA LEU A 54 -12.27 6.78 11.76
C LEU A 54 -11.65 5.82 12.79
N SER A 55 -10.32 5.69 12.76
CA SER A 55 -9.63 4.83 13.73
C SER A 55 -9.53 5.50 15.11
N PRO A 56 -9.34 4.74 16.20
CA PRO A 56 -9.03 5.30 17.52
C PRO A 56 -7.78 6.19 17.56
N ALA A 57 -6.83 5.95 16.64
CA ALA A 57 -5.62 6.75 16.49
C ALA A 57 -5.85 8.04 15.68
N GLY A 58 -7.06 8.23 15.12
CA GLY A 58 -7.45 9.39 14.33
C GLY A 58 -7.18 9.27 12.83
N ALA A 59 -6.95 8.05 12.31
CA ALA A 59 -6.80 7.82 10.87
C ALA A 59 -8.16 7.95 10.17
N GLN A 60 -8.20 8.63 9.02
CA GLN A 60 -9.45 9.11 8.40
C GLN A 60 -9.71 8.51 7.02
N GLY A 61 -10.96 8.10 6.83
CA GLY A 61 -11.57 7.75 5.56
C GLY A 61 -11.08 6.45 4.94
N MET A 62 -11.41 6.24 3.67
CA MET A 62 -11.22 4.96 2.98
C MET A 62 -9.76 4.47 2.95
N ALA A 63 -8.81 5.40 2.92
CA ALA A 63 -7.38 5.13 2.89
C ALA A 63 -6.68 5.29 4.25
N GLN A 64 -7.46 5.55 5.33
CA GLN A 64 -6.98 5.72 6.70
C GLN A 64 -5.76 6.66 6.81
N PHE A 65 -5.84 7.82 6.17
CA PHE A 65 -4.76 8.81 6.29
C PHE A 65 -4.77 9.43 7.69
N MET A 66 -3.61 9.47 8.34
CA MET A 66 -3.41 10.33 9.50
C MET A 66 -3.53 11.81 9.08
N PRO A 67 -4.11 12.69 9.92
CA PRO A 67 -4.32 14.10 9.55
C PRO A 67 -3.05 14.84 9.12
N ALA A 68 -1.92 14.53 9.76
CA ALA A 68 -0.61 15.10 9.39
C ALA A 68 -0.17 14.65 7.98
N THR A 69 -0.37 13.38 7.63
CA THR A 69 -0.06 12.84 6.31
C THR A 69 -0.98 13.42 5.25
N ALA A 70 -2.29 13.51 5.52
CA ALA A 70 -3.26 14.11 4.59
C ALA A 70 -2.91 15.58 4.28
N LYS A 71 -2.54 16.35 5.31
CA LYS A 71 -2.06 17.74 5.16
C LYS A 71 -0.79 17.79 4.30
N TRP A 72 0.20 16.94 4.59
CA TRP A 72 1.45 16.91 3.84
C TRP A 72 1.24 16.58 2.35
N VAL A 73 0.44 15.55 2.05
CA VAL A 73 0.08 15.17 0.67
C VAL A 73 -0.63 16.35 -0.03
N SER A 74 -1.57 17.00 0.64
CA SER A 74 -2.34 18.13 0.07
C SER A 74 -1.48 19.35 -0.24
N GLN A 75 -0.39 19.56 0.51
CA GLN A 75 0.57 20.64 0.26
C GLN A 75 1.47 20.33 -0.94
N LEU A 76 1.77 19.06 -1.20
CA LEU A 76 2.69 18.64 -2.24
C LEU A 76 2.02 18.49 -3.62
N TYR A 77 0.75 18.10 -3.65
CA TYR A 77 0.06 17.76 -4.90
C TYR A 77 -1.15 18.67 -5.14
N PRO A 78 -1.11 19.55 -6.18
CA PRO A 78 -2.19 20.49 -6.46
C PRO A 78 -3.58 19.85 -6.61
N ALA A 79 -3.64 18.65 -7.20
CA ALA A 79 -4.89 17.89 -7.37
C ALA A 79 -5.51 17.39 -6.05
N LEU A 80 -4.77 17.48 -4.94
CA LEU A 80 -5.20 17.03 -3.60
C LEU A 80 -5.31 18.18 -2.60
N ARG A 81 -5.14 19.44 -3.04
CA ARG A 81 -5.09 20.64 -2.19
C ARG A 81 -6.27 20.81 -1.23
N GLU A 82 -7.44 20.26 -1.59
CA GLU A 82 -8.66 20.37 -0.80
C GLU A 82 -8.62 19.62 0.53
N ASN A 83 -7.69 18.66 0.70
CA ASN A 83 -7.49 17.89 1.92
C ASN A 83 -8.79 17.27 2.48
N LYS A 84 -9.42 16.39 1.69
CA LYS A 84 -10.73 15.77 2.03
C LYS A 84 -10.57 14.25 2.25
N PRO A 85 -9.98 13.79 3.37
CA PRO A 85 -9.71 12.36 3.60
C PRO A 85 -10.96 11.47 3.64
N PHE A 86 -12.12 12.01 3.99
CA PHE A 86 -13.41 11.29 3.95
C PHE A 86 -14.08 11.29 2.56
N ASN A 87 -13.54 12.02 1.57
CA ASN A 87 -14.03 11.94 0.19
C ASN A 87 -13.34 10.76 -0.53
N PRO A 88 -14.09 9.76 -1.02
CA PRO A 88 -13.52 8.56 -1.66
C PRO A 88 -12.57 8.85 -2.83
N ALA A 89 -12.94 9.77 -3.73
CA ALA A 89 -12.12 10.09 -4.89
C ALA A 89 -10.80 10.75 -4.47
N TRP A 90 -10.86 11.66 -3.47
CA TRP A 90 -9.66 12.23 -2.86
C TRP A 90 -8.81 11.15 -2.19
N ALA A 91 -9.40 10.24 -1.41
CA ALA A 91 -8.69 9.19 -0.68
C ALA A 91 -7.99 8.20 -1.62
N ILE A 92 -8.67 7.76 -2.68
CA ILE A 92 -8.09 6.88 -3.72
C ILE A 92 -6.90 7.58 -4.38
N ARG A 93 -7.07 8.83 -4.81
CA ARG A 93 -5.99 9.59 -5.46
C ARG A 93 -4.82 9.86 -4.51
N ALA A 94 -5.09 10.20 -3.26
CA ALA A 94 -4.09 10.43 -2.25
C ALA A 94 -3.27 9.16 -1.96
N LEU A 95 -3.93 8.01 -1.81
CA LEU A 95 -3.26 6.71 -1.59
C LEU A 95 -2.32 6.39 -2.75
N VAL A 96 -2.84 6.37 -3.98
CA VAL A 96 -2.05 6.04 -5.19
C VAL A 96 -0.88 7.01 -5.36
N GLN A 97 -1.09 8.30 -5.08
CA GLN A 97 -0.06 9.33 -5.17
C GLN A 97 1.01 9.18 -4.08
N TYR A 98 0.60 8.85 -2.85
CA TYR A 98 1.50 8.68 -1.73
C TYR A 98 2.35 7.41 -1.89
N ASP A 99 1.75 6.30 -2.32
CA ASP A 99 2.52 5.10 -2.67
C ASP A 99 3.51 5.38 -3.78
N ARG A 100 3.17 6.24 -4.77
CA ARG A 100 4.12 6.62 -5.83
C ARG A 100 5.33 7.34 -5.25
N GLN A 101 5.12 8.19 -4.27
CA GLN A 101 6.20 8.88 -3.58
C GLN A 101 7.10 7.88 -2.84
N LEU A 102 6.49 6.99 -2.04
CA LEU A 102 7.20 5.97 -1.26
C LEU A 102 7.95 4.99 -2.16
N TRP A 103 7.34 4.58 -3.27
CA TRP A 103 7.96 3.75 -4.30
C TRP A 103 9.21 4.39 -4.88
N LYS A 104 9.18 5.70 -5.18
CA LYS A 104 10.35 6.43 -5.68
C LYS A 104 11.47 6.53 -4.65
N SER A 105 11.16 6.52 -3.34
CA SER A 105 12.16 6.59 -2.27
C SER A 105 12.80 5.25 -1.90
N VAL A 106 12.36 4.14 -2.49
CA VAL A 106 12.92 2.80 -2.23
C VAL A 106 13.41 2.12 -3.51
N SER A 107 14.54 1.42 -3.39
CA SER A 107 15.04 0.47 -4.38
C SER A 107 14.97 -0.95 -3.84
N ALA A 108 14.69 -1.92 -4.72
CA ALA A 108 14.55 -3.33 -4.37
C ALA A 108 14.89 -4.24 -5.55
N LYS A 109 15.02 -5.54 -5.28
CA LYS A 109 15.41 -6.57 -6.25
C LYS A 109 14.46 -6.68 -7.45
N ASN A 110 13.16 -6.51 -7.23
CA ASN A 110 12.11 -6.54 -8.26
C ASN A 110 10.88 -5.74 -7.80
N SER A 111 9.83 -5.67 -8.64
CA SER A 111 8.59 -4.94 -8.35
C SER A 111 7.86 -5.45 -7.11
N CYS A 112 7.76 -6.77 -6.91
CA CYS A 112 7.13 -7.36 -5.74
C CYS A 112 7.80 -6.92 -4.44
N GLN A 113 9.13 -7.05 -4.36
CA GLN A 113 9.90 -6.62 -3.18
C GLN A 113 9.79 -5.11 -2.97
N ARG A 114 9.79 -4.34 -4.07
CA ARG A 114 9.67 -2.87 -4.01
C ARG A 114 8.31 -2.45 -3.47
N MET A 115 7.23 -3.10 -3.90
CA MET A 115 5.88 -2.80 -3.40
C MET A 115 5.76 -3.16 -1.92
N ALA A 116 6.37 -4.27 -1.49
CA ALA A 116 6.37 -4.63 -0.08
C ALA A 116 7.09 -3.58 0.80
N PHE A 117 8.22 -3.02 0.34
CA PHE A 117 8.86 -1.88 1.00
C PHE A 117 7.95 -0.64 1.02
N THR A 118 7.28 -0.33 -0.09
CA THR A 118 6.33 0.80 -0.21
C THR A 118 5.21 0.67 0.82
N LEU A 119 4.55 -0.48 0.90
CA LEU A 119 3.45 -0.75 1.84
C LEU A 119 3.93 -0.72 3.30
N SER A 120 5.12 -1.26 3.59
CA SER A 120 5.71 -1.14 4.92
C SER A 120 5.98 0.32 5.29
N ALA A 121 6.44 1.15 4.34
CA ALA A 121 6.66 2.57 4.56
C ALA A 121 5.33 3.34 4.73
N TYR A 122 4.25 2.93 4.05
CA TYR A 122 2.92 3.53 4.22
C TYR A 122 2.40 3.31 5.64
N ASN A 123 2.36 2.05 6.08
CA ASN A 123 1.86 1.69 7.41
C ASN A 123 2.78 2.19 8.55
N GLY A 124 4.09 2.09 8.36
CA GLY A 124 5.05 2.24 9.45
C GLY A 124 6.06 3.37 9.31
N GLY A 125 6.08 4.10 8.21
CA GLY A 125 7.01 5.19 7.93
C GLY A 125 8.33 4.77 7.25
N GLN A 126 8.76 5.55 6.25
CA GLN A 126 9.98 5.33 5.46
C GLN A 126 11.27 5.28 6.31
N GLY A 127 11.35 6.09 7.38
CA GLY A 127 12.54 6.14 8.23
C GLY A 127 12.86 4.79 8.88
N TRP A 128 11.82 4.05 9.26
CA TRP A 128 11.99 2.71 9.82
C TRP A 128 12.39 1.68 8.77
N VAL A 129 11.83 1.75 7.56
CA VAL A 129 12.27 0.90 6.43
C VAL A 129 13.77 1.08 6.18
N ASN A 130 14.28 2.31 6.20
CA ASN A 130 15.70 2.58 6.02
C ASN A 130 16.56 1.99 7.15
N ARG A 131 16.09 2.08 8.41
CA ARG A 131 16.76 1.46 9.56
C ARG A 131 16.79 -0.06 9.45
N ASP A 132 15.67 -0.67 9.09
CA ASP A 132 15.55 -2.13 8.93
C ASP A 132 16.45 -2.62 7.78
N LYS A 133 16.50 -1.92 6.63
CA LYS A 133 17.44 -2.22 5.53
C LYS A 133 18.90 -2.17 6.00
N LYS A 134 19.28 -1.15 6.77
CA LYS A 134 20.64 -1.02 7.33
C LYS A 134 20.96 -2.18 8.28
N LEU A 135 20.02 -2.54 9.15
CA LEU A 135 20.20 -3.66 10.08
C LEU A 135 20.28 -5.01 9.36
N ALA A 136 19.47 -5.22 8.33
CA ALA A 136 19.51 -6.43 7.51
C ALA A 136 20.88 -6.61 6.84
N ALA A 137 21.40 -5.55 6.20
CA ALA A 137 22.74 -5.57 5.61
C ALA A 137 23.83 -5.89 6.65
N ALA A 138 23.77 -5.27 7.84
CA ALA A 138 24.72 -5.53 8.93
C ALA A 138 24.65 -6.98 9.46
N LYS A 139 23.54 -7.69 9.23
CA LYS A 139 23.34 -9.09 9.58
C LYS A 139 23.60 -10.05 8.41
N GLY A 140 24.14 -9.57 7.28
CA GLY A 140 24.43 -10.39 6.10
C GLY A 140 23.20 -10.74 5.25
N LEU A 141 22.07 -10.08 5.47
CA LEU A 141 20.87 -10.24 4.64
C LEU A 141 20.88 -9.24 3.47
N ASP A 142 20.33 -9.64 2.33
CA ASP A 142 20.12 -8.74 1.18
C ASP A 142 19.10 -7.63 1.50
N ALA A 143 19.59 -6.40 1.64
CA ALA A 143 18.76 -5.22 1.93
C ALA A 143 17.87 -4.78 0.75
N SER A 144 18.01 -5.37 -0.44
CA SER A 144 17.14 -5.16 -1.60
C SER A 144 15.93 -6.10 -1.63
N ILE A 145 15.86 -7.07 -0.71
CA ILE A 145 14.78 -8.05 -0.61
C ILE A 145 14.00 -7.79 0.68
N TRP A 146 12.67 -7.66 0.58
CA TRP A 146 11.79 -7.52 1.74
C TRP A 146 11.51 -8.87 2.38
N PHE A 147 10.86 -9.77 1.64
CA PHE A 147 10.41 -11.08 2.15
C PHE A 147 11.60 -11.97 2.50
N GLU A 148 11.53 -12.63 3.66
CA GLU A 148 12.61 -13.47 4.20
C GLU A 148 13.97 -12.77 4.46
N HIS A 149 14.05 -11.45 4.25
CA HIS A 149 15.27 -10.67 4.48
C HIS A 149 14.98 -9.50 5.41
N VAL A 150 14.65 -8.31 4.88
CA VAL A 150 14.44 -7.11 5.70
C VAL A 150 13.27 -7.27 6.67
N GLU A 151 12.22 -8.03 6.32
CA GLU A 151 11.10 -8.23 7.23
C GLU A 151 11.47 -9.00 8.52
N ARG A 152 12.55 -9.78 8.50
CA ARG A 152 13.01 -10.62 9.64
C ARG A 152 13.74 -9.84 10.72
N VAL A 153 14.13 -8.59 10.46
CA VAL A 153 14.83 -7.76 11.44
C VAL A 153 13.90 -6.73 12.05
N ASN A 154 14.23 -6.26 13.25
CA ASN A 154 13.55 -5.17 13.93
C ASN A 154 14.59 -4.16 14.44
N ALA A 155 14.66 -2.98 13.83
CA ALA A 155 15.61 -1.93 14.22
C ALA A 155 15.14 -1.05 15.40
N GLY A 156 14.25 -1.55 16.26
CA GLY A 156 13.84 -0.89 17.50
C GLY A 156 12.37 -0.47 17.58
N ARG A 157 11.49 -0.98 16.71
CA ARG A 157 10.04 -0.85 16.89
C ARG A 157 9.57 -1.66 18.10
N SER A 158 8.49 -1.23 18.74
CA SER A 158 7.77 -2.08 19.70
C SER A 158 7.35 -3.39 19.03
N ALA A 159 7.20 -4.46 19.81
CA ALA A 159 6.83 -5.77 19.27
C ALA A 159 5.47 -5.74 18.54
N ALA A 160 4.51 -4.95 19.03
CA ALA A 160 3.21 -4.77 18.39
C ALA A 160 3.33 -4.09 17.02
N ASN A 161 3.98 -2.92 16.98
CA ASN A 161 4.14 -2.16 15.73
C ASN A 161 4.99 -2.91 14.70
N TRP A 162 5.95 -3.72 15.15
CA TRP A 162 6.72 -4.58 14.26
C TRP A 162 5.84 -5.66 13.63
N ARG A 163 5.06 -6.40 14.44
CA ARG A 163 4.15 -7.45 13.94
C ARG A 163 3.13 -6.89 12.95
N GLU A 164 2.49 -5.78 13.30
CA GLU A 164 1.53 -5.10 12.42
C GLU A 164 2.18 -4.71 11.09
N ASN A 165 3.36 -4.08 11.14
CA ASN A 165 4.05 -3.63 9.94
C ASN A 165 4.54 -4.77 9.04
N ARG A 166 4.89 -5.94 9.60
CA ARG A 166 5.26 -7.12 8.78
C ARG A 166 4.05 -7.83 8.21
N HIS A 167 2.94 -7.80 8.92
CA HIS A 167 1.68 -8.36 8.45
C HIS A 167 1.11 -7.56 7.28
N TYR A 168 1.19 -6.23 7.34
CA TYR A 168 0.53 -5.33 6.39
C TYR A 168 0.87 -5.59 4.90
N PRO A 169 2.16 -5.67 4.46
CA PRO A 169 2.47 -6.03 3.08
C PRO A 169 1.99 -7.43 2.68
N LYS A 170 2.05 -8.41 3.60
CA LYS A 170 1.63 -9.80 3.32
C LYS A 170 0.12 -9.88 3.11
N ALA A 171 -0.65 -9.20 3.96
CA ALA A 171 -2.10 -9.17 3.86
C ALA A 171 -2.54 -8.54 2.54
N ILE A 172 -1.96 -7.40 2.16
CA ILE A 172 -2.30 -6.74 0.91
C ILE A 172 -1.89 -7.58 -0.29
N LEU A 173 -0.61 -7.95 -0.40
CA LEU A 173 -0.05 -8.52 -1.63
C LEU A 173 -0.49 -9.96 -1.87
N TYR A 174 -0.74 -10.74 -0.81
CA TYR A 174 -1.06 -12.17 -0.93
C TYR A 174 -2.48 -12.55 -0.51
N GLN A 175 -3.24 -11.67 0.16
CA GLN A 175 -4.61 -11.99 0.60
C GLN A 175 -5.66 -11.10 -0.06
N HIS A 176 -5.43 -9.78 -0.13
CA HIS A 176 -6.39 -8.84 -0.71
C HIS A 176 -6.21 -8.64 -2.22
N ALA A 177 -4.99 -8.38 -2.70
CA ALA A 177 -4.69 -8.14 -4.12
C ALA A 177 -5.18 -9.27 -5.06
N PRO A 178 -5.09 -10.58 -4.72
CA PRO A 178 -5.64 -11.64 -5.58
C PRO A 178 -7.11 -11.44 -5.98
N ARG A 179 -7.91 -10.84 -5.10
CA ARG A 179 -9.34 -10.57 -5.33
C ARG A 179 -9.58 -9.57 -6.46
N TYR A 180 -8.59 -8.71 -6.73
CA TYR A 180 -8.71 -7.58 -7.65
C TYR A 180 -7.95 -7.78 -8.96
N LEU A 181 -7.50 -9.00 -9.27
CA LEU A 181 -6.74 -9.28 -10.50
C LEU A 181 -7.53 -8.98 -11.80
N GLN A 182 -8.87 -9.01 -11.74
CA GLN A 182 -9.71 -8.57 -12.86
C GLN A 182 -9.74 -7.04 -13.06
N TRP A 183 -9.22 -6.26 -12.10
CA TRP A 183 -9.13 -4.79 -12.20
C TRP A 183 -7.79 -4.36 -12.80
N GLY A 184 -6.74 -5.16 -12.60
CA GLY A 184 -5.43 -4.97 -13.21
C GLY A 184 -4.37 -5.85 -12.55
N GLN A 185 -3.12 -5.66 -12.95
CA GLN A 185 -2.00 -6.47 -12.46
C GLN A 185 -1.71 -6.23 -10.97
N ALA A 186 -1.05 -7.21 -10.35
CA ALA A 186 -0.48 -7.12 -9.00
C ALA A 186 1.05 -7.19 -9.07
N SER A 187 1.77 -6.65 -8.09
CA SER A 187 3.24 -6.64 -8.12
C SER A 187 3.87 -8.00 -7.83
N CYS A 188 3.17 -8.87 -7.10
CA CYS A 188 3.69 -10.16 -6.59
C CYS A 188 3.00 -11.40 -7.17
N ILE A 189 2.02 -11.22 -8.06
CA ILE A 189 1.25 -12.30 -8.68
C ILE A 189 1.44 -12.16 -10.18
N HIS A 190 1.95 -13.21 -10.81
CA HIS A 190 2.29 -13.26 -12.23
C HIS A 190 1.65 -14.48 -12.89
#